data_AF-A0A844WWR0-F1
#
_entry.id   AF-A0A844WWR0-F1
#
_cell.length_a   1.000
_cell.length_b   1.000
_cell.length_c   1.000
_cell.angle_alpha   90.00
_cell.angle_beta   90.00
_cell.angle_gamma   90.00
#
_symmetry.space_group_name_H-M   'P 1'
#
loop_
_entity.id
_entity.type
_entity.pdbx_description
1 polymer ?
#
loop_
_entity_poly.entity_id
_entity_poly.type
_entity_poly.pdbx_seq_one_letter_code
_entity_poly.pdbx_strand_id
1 'polypeptide(L)'
;MLNRYPLWKYIMLVVVICLGLLYALPNIYGEDPAIQISGSKTAEIDVAMQDKVKKLLADNHIEPKSLVYENKSILIRVGDNDTQLKAKELISEALGEEYTVALNLAPATPAWLTVLGAEPMKLGLDLRGGVHFLMEVDMTTALSKLTEQSIENIKAEFTNSKLNYKTISKDSNQQIVMQFDNTEDRNKAITKINGIQDYKVISQRDNSIVINVSEQRLQQAKNDAVQQNTTILRNRVNQLGVAEPIVQRQGADRIVVELPGIQDTALAKRILGATATLEFRQVNEESTPNLPAILNGDMRIPYGSEIKYMESGRPVLLYKRIVLTGDHITDSSYRVNQYGQPEVAITLDGSGGKRMFDFTQKNLHKAMATLFVEYKDTGKRDENDKPILEKQERVINVATIQGIFSDRFQVTGIGNIDEAKNLSLLLRAGALIAPIQIIEERTVGPSMGQENITQGLESCAWGLAISVIFMLVMYRLFGVFASLALVANLILIVGAMSLLPGATLSMPGIAGIVLTVGMAVDANVLINERIKEELSNGRGVQHAINEGYAGAWSSIFDANLTTLITAVILYAVGTGSIKGFAITLGIGIVTSMFTSIVGTRALANLIYGGRRVNKLSI
;
A
#
# COMPACT_ATOMS: atom_id res chain seq x y z
N MET A 1 -32.13 -19.39 -45.46
CA MET A 1 -33.13 -18.83 -44.51
C MET A 1 -32.42 -17.76 -43.69
N LEU A 2 -32.89 -16.51 -43.73
CA LEU A 2 -32.36 -15.43 -42.90
C LEU A 2 -32.48 -15.79 -41.40
N ASN A 3 -31.56 -15.28 -40.57
CA ASN A 3 -31.57 -15.42 -39.10
C ASN A 3 -31.29 -16.80 -38.47
N ARG A 4 -30.41 -17.63 -39.06
CA ARG A 4 -29.79 -18.73 -38.28
C ARG A 4 -28.60 -18.23 -37.49
N TYR A 5 -28.80 -18.01 -36.19
CA TYR A 5 -27.68 -17.81 -35.28
C TYR A 5 -26.89 -19.13 -35.15
N PRO A 6 -25.57 -19.12 -35.39
CA PRO A 6 -24.77 -20.34 -35.28
C PRO A 6 -24.80 -20.94 -33.87
N LEU A 7 -24.84 -22.27 -33.77
CA LEU A 7 -24.97 -23.00 -32.51
C LEU A 7 -23.81 -22.72 -31.55
N TRP A 8 -22.59 -22.53 -32.08
CA TRP A 8 -21.42 -22.13 -31.30
C TRP A 8 -21.59 -20.77 -30.59
N LYS A 9 -22.34 -19.82 -31.18
CA LYS A 9 -22.61 -18.53 -30.53
C LYS A 9 -23.58 -18.65 -29.36
N TYR A 10 -24.56 -19.55 -29.44
CA TYR A 10 -25.42 -19.86 -28.30
C TYR A 10 -24.62 -20.53 -27.16
N ILE A 11 -23.78 -21.51 -27.49
CA ILE A 11 -22.89 -22.16 -26.51
C ILE A 11 -21.99 -21.12 -25.85
N MET A 12 -21.37 -20.24 -26.65
CA MET A 12 -20.54 -19.16 -26.14
C MET A 12 -21.31 -18.24 -25.17
N LEU A 13 -22.52 -17.81 -25.53
CA LEU A 13 -23.35 -16.96 -24.67
C LEU A 13 -23.65 -17.64 -23.32
N VAL A 14 -24.08 -18.91 -23.36
CA VAL A 14 -24.40 -19.67 -22.15
C VAL A 14 -23.16 -19.85 -21.28
N VAL A 15 -22.02 -20.22 -21.86
CA VAL A 15 -20.75 -20.37 -21.14
C VAL A 15 -20.33 -19.07 -20.47
N VAL A 16 -20.39 -17.94 -21.18
CA VAL A 16 -20.02 -16.62 -20.63
C VAL A 16 -20.95 -16.23 -19.48
N ILE A 17 -22.26 -16.42 -19.61
CA ILE A 17 -23.22 -16.12 -18.53
C ILE A 17 -23.02 -17.06 -17.33
N CYS A 18 -22.80 -18.35 -17.56
CA CYS A 18 -22.54 -19.32 -16.49
C CYS A 18 -21.24 -19.00 -15.74
N LEU A 19 -20.17 -18.62 -16.45
CA LEU A 19 -18.94 -18.14 -15.82
C LEU A 19 -19.21 -16.85 -15.03
N GLY A 20 -19.92 -15.89 -15.62
CA GLY A 20 -20.32 -14.66 -14.93
C GLY A 20 -21.07 -14.93 -13.63
N LEU A 21 -22.06 -15.84 -13.66
CA LEU A 21 -22.80 -16.27 -12.46
C LEU A 21 -21.88 -16.93 -11.43
N LEU A 22 -20.99 -17.83 -11.87
CA LEU A 22 -20.07 -18.54 -10.99
C LEU A 22 -19.15 -17.57 -10.23
N TYR A 23 -18.63 -16.55 -10.90
CA TYR A 23 -17.76 -15.54 -10.29
C TYR A 23 -18.54 -14.42 -9.58
N ALA A 24 -19.84 -14.22 -9.88
CA ALA A 24 -20.67 -13.25 -9.18
C ALA A 24 -21.26 -13.80 -7.88
N LEU A 25 -21.52 -15.12 -7.80
CA LEU A 25 -22.08 -15.83 -6.64
C LEU A 25 -21.39 -15.52 -5.30
N PRO A 26 -20.04 -15.45 -5.22
CA PRO A 26 -19.31 -15.07 -4.01
C PRO A 26 -19.83 -13.81 -3.32
N ASN A 27 -20.22 -12.80 -4.08
CA ASN A 27 -20.65 -11.49 -3.56
C ASN A 27 -21.97 -11.53 -2.79
N ILE A 28 -22.79 -12.58 -2.99
CA ILE A 28 -24.08 -12.72 -2.30
C ILE A 28 -23.89 -13.17 -0.85
N TYR A 29 -22.79 -13.90 -0.56
CA TYR A 29 -22.54 -14.44 0.77
C TYR A 29 -22.02 -13.39 1.76
N GLY A 30 -21.52 -12.24 1.26
CA GLY A 30 -20.97 -11.17 2.10
C GLY A 30 -19.67 -11.54 2.81
N GLU A 31 -19.31 -10.75 3.81
CA GLU A 31 -18.12 -10.96 4.64
C GLU A 31 -18.53 -11.20 6.11
N ASP A 32 -17.91 -12.19 6.76
CA ASP A 32 -18.02 -12.42 8.20
C ASP A 32 -16.91 -11.65 8.94
N PRO A 33 -17.20 -10.98 10.06
CA PRO A 33 -16.17 -10.47 10.96
C PRO A 33 -15.27 -11.62 11.41
N ALA A 34 -13.96 -11.47 11.21
CA ALA A 34 -12.99 -12.53 11.45
C ALA A 34 -11.75 -12.03 12.19
N ILE A 35 -11.12 -12.90 12.96
CA ILE A 35 -9.84 -12.62 13.61
C ILE A 35 -8.81 -13.50 12.96
N GLN A 36 -7.74 -12.90 12.46
CA GLN A 36 -6.65 -13.62 11.85
C GLN A 36 -5.45 -13.61 12.78
N ILE A 37 -4.96 -14.79 13.12
CA ILE A 37 -3.76 -14.99 13.92
C ILE A 37 -2.66 -15.49 12.99
N SER A 38 -1.62 -14.72 12.78
CA SER A 38 -0.48 -15.10 11.93
C SER A 38 0.79 -15.23 12.76
N GLY A 39 1.64 -16.22 12.47
CA GLY A 39 2.92 -16.39 13.16
C GLY A 39 3.93 -15.31 12.73
N SER A 40 4.73 -14.82 13.68
CA SER A 40 6.01 -14.17 13.38
C SER A 40 6.91 -15.11 12.58
N LYS A 41 7.89 -14.60 11.81
CA LYS A 41 8.74 -15.35 10.85
C LYS A 41 9.37 -16.66 11.37
N THR A 42 9.41 -16.86 12.70
CA THR A 42 9.96 -18.04 13.39
C THR A 42 8.94 -18.91 14.14
N ALA A 43 7.68 -18.50 14.25
CA ALA A 43 6.64 -19.23 14.99
C ALA A 43 5.72 -19.97 14.01
N GLU A 44 5.79 -21.30 14.01
CA GLU A 44 4.82 -22.12 13.29
C GLU A 44 3.50 -22.18 14.05
N ILE A 45 2.40 -22.05 13.32
CA ILE A 45 1.07 -22.24 13.86
C ILE A 45 0.73 -23.72 13.69
N ASP A 46 0.58 -24.40 14.81
CA ASP A 46 0.29 -25.83 14.86
C ASP A 46 -1.16 -26.10 15.32
N VAL A 47 -1.67 -27.31 15.08
CA VAL A 47 -3.04 -27.72 15.44
C VAL A 47 -3.30 -27.59 16.95
N ALA A 48 -2.26 -27.76 17.78
CA ALA A 48 -2.32 -27.55 19.22
C ALA A 48 -2.65 -26.09 19.62
N MET A 49 -2.25 -25.12 18.79
CA MET A 49 -2.57 -23.70 19.01
C MET A 49 -4.06 -23.42 18.74
N GLN A 50 -4.60 -24.05 17.69
CA GLN A 50 -6.03 -23.98 17.38
C GLN A 50 -6.88 -24.51 18.54
N ASP A 51 -6.47 -25.60 19.18
CA ASP A 51 -7.16 -26.12 20.37
C ASP A 51 -7.04 -25.19 21.59
N LYS A 52 -5.87 -24.55 21.79
CA LYS A 52 -5.66 -23.56 22.86
C LYS A 52 -6.56 -22.35 22.68
N VAL A 53 -6.66 -21.82 21.45
CA VAL A 53 -7.53 -20.69 21.11
C VAL A 53 -9.00 -21.06 21.23
N LYS A 54 -9.39 -22.28 20.81
CA LYS A 54 -10.76 -22.78 20.95
C LYS A 54 -11.20 -22.87 22.42
N LYS A 55 -10.32 -23.39 23.30
CA LYS A 55 -10.58 -23.42 24.75
C LYS A 55 -10.72 -22.02 25.31
N LEU A 56 -9.82 -21.11 24.94
CA LEU A 56 -9.83 -19.74 25.43
C LEU A 56 -11.10 -18.96 25.04
N LEU A 57 -11.60 -19.16 23.82
CA LEU A 57 -12.86 -18.60 23.37
C LEU A 57 -14.06 -19.20 24.12
N ALA A 58 -14.06 -20.52 24.34
CA ALA A 58 -15.11 -21.21 25.08
C ALA A 58 -15.17 -20.77 26.55
N ASP A 59 -14.03 -20.61 27.21
CA ASP A 59 -13.92 -20.17 28.61
C ASP A 59 -14.47 -18.74 28.81
N ASN A 60 -14.51 -17.93 27.76
CA ASN A 60 -15.02 -16.55 27.77
C ASN A 60 -16.40 -16.40 27.10
N HIS A 61 -17.12 -17.50 26.88
CA HIS A 61 -18.46 -17.52 26.26
C HIS A 61 -18.55 -16.92 24.84
N ILE A 62 -17.47 -17.01 24.07
CA ILE A 62 -17.45 -16.60 22.66
C ILE A 62 -17.53 -17.84 21.78
N GLU A 63 -18.66 -18.07 21.12
CA GLU A 63 -18.82 -19.17 20.15
C GLU A 63 -18.36 -18.72 18.76
N PRO A 64 -17.22 -19.22 18.22
CA PRO A 64 -16.82 -18.92 16.85
C PRO A 64 -17.70 -19.68 15.86
N LYS A 65 -18.17 -19.00 14.80
CA LYS A 65 -18.89 -19.62 13.67
C LYS A 65 -18.04 -20.67 12.96
N SER A 66 -16.74 -20.37 12.80
CA SER A 66 -15.76 -21.31 12.28
C SER A 66 -14.37 -20.92 12.75
N LEU A 67 -13.50 -21.92 12.85
CA LEU A 67 -12.09 -21.74 13.16
C LEU A 67 -11.31 -22.63 12.20
N VAL A 68 -10.67 -22.00 11.23
CA VAL A 68 -10.00 -22.67 10.10
C VAL A 68 -8.53 -22.26 10.08
N TYR A 69 -7.65 -23.23 9.82
CA TYR A 69 -6.25 -22.96 9.55
C TYR A 69 -6.05 -22.77 8.05
N GLU A 70 -5.62 -21.58 7.63
CA GLU A 70 -5.49 -21.21 6.22
C GLU A 70 -4.27 -20.29 6.03
N ASN A 71 -3.44 -20.56 5.01
CA ASN A 71 -2.27 -19.74 4.65
C ASN A 71 -1.29 -19.43 5.82
N LYS A 72 -0.95 -20.43 6.65
CA LYS A 72 -0.09 -20.24 7.85
C LYS A 72 -0.64 -19.24 8.87
N SER A 73 -1.97 -19.09 8.90
CA SER A 73 -2.70 -18.27 9.86
C SER A 73 -3.95 -19.01 10.36
N ILE A 74 -4.37 -18.75 11.60
CA ILE A 74 -5.67 -19.22 12.11
C ILE A 74 -6.68 -18.12 11.84
N LEU A 75 -7.76 -18.45 11.14
CA LEU A 75 -8.86 -17.54 10.87
C LEU A 75 -10.08 -17.96 11.69
N ILE A 76 -10.54 -17.06 12.54
CA ILE A 76 -11.65 -17.26 13.48
C ILE A 76 -12.79 -16.37 13.05
N ARG A 77 -13.88 -16.95 12.56
CA ARG A 77 -15.08 -16.18 12.19
C ARG A 77 -15.98 -16.03 13.40
N VAL A 78 -16.44 -14.81 13.66
CA VAL A 78 -17.35 -14.49 14.75
C VAL A 78 -18.66 -13.91 14.20
N GLY A 79 -19.68 -13.83 15.06
CA GLY A 79 -21.01 -13.38 14.63
C GLY A 79 -21.13 -11.87 14.41
N ASP A 80 -20.37 -11.07 15.13
CA ASP A 80 -20.56 -9.63 15.23
C ASP A 80 -19.24 -8.87 15.51
N ASN A 81 -19.19 -7.59 15.13
CA ASN A 81 -18.02 -6.71 15.29
C ASN A 81 -17.64 -6.48 16.77
N ASP A 82 -18.61 -6.37 17.68
CA ASP A 82 -18.31 -6.18 19.11
C ASP A 82 -17.68 -7.44 19.71
N THR A 83 -18.13 -8.60 19.24
CA THR A 83 -17.58 -9.90 19.63
C THR A 83 -16.17 -10.07 19.07
N GLN A 84 -15.92 -9.56 17.86
CA GLN A 84 -14.62 -9.57 17.20
C GLN A 84 -13.57 -8.77 17.99
N LEU A 85 -13.92 -7.57 18.45
CA LEU A 85 -13.03 -6.72 19.26
C LEU A 85 -12.64 -7.39 20.58
N LYS A 86 -13.63 -7.90 21.32
CA LYS A 86 -13.40 -8.62 22.59
C LYS A 86 -12.53 -9.85 22.40
N ALA A 87 -12.82 -10.66 21.39
CA ALA A 87 -12.01 -11.84 21.09
C ALA A 87 -10.59 -11.46 20.65
N LYS A 88 -10.39 -10.37 19.91
CA LYS A 88 -9.06 -9.89 19.53
C LYS A 88 -8.23 -9.47 20.74
N GLU A 89 -8.81 -8.75 21.70
CA GLU A 89 -8.12 -8.39 22.95
C GLU A 89 -7.72 -9.64 23.75
N LEU A 90 -8.68 -10.55 23.99
CA LEU A 90 -8.44 -11.78 24.74
C LEU A 90 -7.37 -12.67 24.11
N ILE A 91 -7.44 -12.86 22.79
CA ILE A 91 -6.47 -13.68 22.04
C ILE A 91 -5.10 -12.99 22.04
N SER A 92 -5.05 -11.67 21.86
CA SER A 92 -3.79 -10.92 21.87
C SER A 92 -3.11 -10.94 23.25
N GLU A 93 -3.88 -10.96 24.33
CA GLU A 93 -3.36 -11.05 25.69
C GLU A 93 -2.80 -12.45 25.99
N ALA A 94 -3.47 -13.50 25.52
CA ALA A 94 -3.11 -14.87 25.85
C ALA A 94 -2.05 -15.52 24.95
N LEU A 95 -1.92 -15.07 23.70
CA LEU A 95 -0.95 -15.62 22.75
C LEU A 95 0.39 -14.87 22.76
N GLY A 96 0.47 -13.69 23.37
CA GLY A 96 1.67 -12.86 23.35
C GLY A 96 2.05 -12.38 21.94
N GLU A 97 3.27 -11.87 21.77
CA GLU A 97 3.70 -11.23 20.50
C GLU A 97 4.47 -12.12 19.52
N GLU A 98 4.57 -13.41 19.80
CA GLU A 98 5.02 -14.36 18.77
C GLU A 98 4.00 -14.49 17.63
N TYR A 99 2.76 -14.04 17.87
CA TYR A 99 1.65 -14.11 16.93
C TYR A 99 1.01 -12.73 16.74
N THR A 100 0.79 -12.35 15.49
CA THR A 100 0.06 -11.12 15.12
C THR A 100 -1.43 -11.44 15.07
N VAL A 101 -2.22 -10.81 15.94
CA VAL A 101 -3.69 -10.92 15.98
C VAL A 101 -4.31 -9.69 15.32
N ALA A 102 -4.87 -9.89 14.13
CA ALA A 102 -5.45 -8.86 13.29
C ALA A 102 -6.97 -8.99 13.22
N LEU A 103 -7.66 -7.84 13.17
CA LEU A 103 -9.06 -7.80 12.76
C LEU A 103 -9.12 -7.95 11.24
N ASN A 104 -9.95 -8.85 10.75
CA ASN A 104 -10.15 -9.11 9.34
C ASN A 104 -11.66 -9.23 9.03
N LEU A 105 -12.04 -9.09 7.78
CA LEU A 105 -13.34 -9.52 7.29
C LEU A 105 -13.08 -10.64 6.31
N ALA A 106 -13.53 -11.84 6.66
CA ALA A 106 -13.31 -13.02 5.84
C ALA A 106 -14.52 -13.22 4.93
N PRO A 107 -14.30 -13.49 3.62
CA PRO A 107 -15.39 -13.90 2.74
C PRO A 107 -16.17 -15.06 3.34
N ALA A 108 -17.49 -14.94 3.46
CA ALA A 108 -18.37 -16.04 3.87
C ALA A 108 -18.60 -17.05 2.73
N THR A 109 -17.77 -16.98 1.69
CA THR A 109 -17.86 -17.78 0.48
C THR A 109 -17.58 -19.25 0.75
N PRO A 110 -18.42 -20.18 0.25
CA PRO A 110 -18.19 -21.61 0.33
C PRO A 110 -16.83 -22.03 -0.24
N ALA A 111 -16.18 -23.03 0.40
CA ALA A 111 -14.86 -23.51 0.02
C ALA A 111 -14.76 -24.03 -1.43
N TRP A 112 -15.87 -24.52 -2.01
CA TRP A 112 -15.89 -24.98 -3.40
C TRP A 112 -15.79 -23.83 -4.42
N LEU A 113 -16.20 -22.61 -4.04
CA LEU A 113 -16.05 -21.40 -4.88
C LEU A 113 -14.63 -20.83 -4.78
N THR A 114 -14.03 -20.82 -3.59
CA THR A 114 -12.67 -20.31 -3.39
C THR A 114 -11.63 -21.17 -4.11
N VAL A 115 -11.80 -22.50 -4.16
CA VAL A 115 -10.93 -23.41 -4.94
C VAL A 115 -10.97 -23.12 -6.44
N LEU A 116 -12.08 -22.59 -6.96
CA LEU A 116 -12.21 -22.17 -8.36
C LEU A 116 -11.65 -20.76 -8.62
N GLY A 117 -11.07 -20.11 -7.61
CA GLY A 117 -10.58 -18.73 -7.72
C GLY A 117 -11.70 -17.69 -7.74
N ALA A 118 -12.92 -18.05 -7.32
CA ALA A 118 -14.05 -17.14 -7.23
C ALA A 118 -14.07 -16.46 -5.85
N GLU A 119 -13.29 -15.39 -5.72
CA GLU A 119 -13.29 -14.50 -4.55
C GLU A 119 -14.35 -13.39 -4.71
N PRO A 120 -14.88 -12.83 -3.61
CA PRO A 120 -15.75 -11.66 -3.71
C PRO A 120 -14.96 -10.44 -4.19
N MET A 121 -15.68 -9.48 -4.75
CA MET A 121 -15.14 -8.21 -5.19
C MET A 121 -14.57 -7.42 -4.01
N LYS A 122 -13.38 -6.85 -4.19
CA LYS A 122 -12.73 -6.04 -3.16
C LYS A 122 -13.45 -4.72 -2.99
N LEU A 123 -13.77 -4.35 -1.75
CA LEU A 123 -14.37 -3.06 -1.42
C LEU A 123 -13.28 -2.02 -1.13
N GLY A 124 -13.43 -0.84 -1.71
CA GLY A 124 -12.57 0.32 -1.46
C GLY A 124 -12.86 0.98 -0.12
N LEU A 125 -12.01 1.94 0.25
CA LEU A 125 -12.06 2.64 1.54
C LEU A 125 -13.42 3.27 1.84
N ASP A 126 -14.06 3.87 0.83
CA ASP A 126 -15.35 4.56 0.96
C ASP A 126 -16.51 3.63 1.34
N LEU A 127 -16.33 2.32 1.13
CA LEU A 127 -17.34 1.28 1.40
C LEU A 127 -16.98 0.43 2.62
N ARG A 128 -15.70 0.08 2.81
CA ARG A 128 -15.22 -0.72 3.95
C ARG A 128 -14.93 0.11 5.21
N GLY A 129 -14.82 1.43 5.06
CA GLY A 129 -14.29 2.33 6.09
C GLY A 129 -12.77 2.19 6.23
N GLY A 130 -12.15 3.15 6.93
CA GLY A 130 -10.72 3.19 7.21
C GLY A 130 -10.11 4.58 7.07
N VAL A 131 -8.80 4.64 6.80
CA VAL A 131 -8.06 5.91 6.66
C VAL A 131 -7.28 5.98 5.35
N HIS A 132 -7.30 7.15 4.72
CA HIS A 132 -6.47 7.53 3.58
C HIS A 132 -5.49 8.61 4.02
N PHE A 133 -4.19 8.36 3.83
CA PHE A 133 -3.11 9.31 4.05
C PHE A 133 -2.45 9.67 2.71
N LEU A 134 -2.40 10.96 2.39
CA LEU A 134 -1.48 11.48 1.38
C LEU A 134 -0.21 11.96 2.08
N MET A 135 0.89 11.31 1.79
CA MET A 135 2.17 11.56 2.44
C MET A 135 3.19 12.11 1.44
N GLU A 136 4.02 13.08 1.83
CA GLU A 136 5.09 13.64 0.99
C GLU A 136 6.46 13.42 1.61
N VAL A 137 7.41 13.00 0.78
CA VAL A 137 8.77 12.70 1.18
C VAL A 137 9.61 13.98 1.16
N ASP A 138 10.31 14.27 2.26
CA ASP A 138 11.22 15.40 2.33
C ASP A 138 12.48 15.16 1.48
N MET A 139 12.41 15.65 0.24
CA MET A 139 13.52 15.56 -0.71
C MET A 139 14.75 16.34 -0.28
N THR A 140 14.61 17.39 0.53
CA THR A 140 15.77 18.19 0.95
C THR A 140 16.65 17.39 1.91
N THR A 141 16.04 16.68 2.85
CA THR A 141 16.74 15.78 3.77
C THR A 141 17.29 14.55 3.03
N ALA A 142 16.54 13.99 2.06
CA ALA A 142 17.02 12.87 1.23
C ALA A 142 18.30 13.23 0.47
N LEU A 143 18.31 14.41 -0.16
CA LEU A 143 19.47 14.91 -0.91
C LEU A 143 20.64 15.26 0.02
N SER A 144 20.37 15.84 1.20
CA SER A 144 21.41 16.07 2.20
C SER A 144 22.10 14.76 2.64
N LYS A 145 21.33 13.70 2.90
CA LYS A 145 21.87 12.37 3.23
C LYS A 145 22.68 11.78 2.08
N LEU A 146 22.21 11.94 0.83
CA LEU A 146 22.96 11.51 -0.36
C LEU A 146 24.32 12.22 -0.46
N THR A 147 24.37 13.53 -0.20
CA THR A 147 25.61 14.30 -0.20
C THR A 147 26.56 13.82 0.92
N GLU A 148 26.04 13.52 2.10
CA GLU A 148 26.84 12.98 3.22
C GLU A 148 27.41 11.59 2.91
N GLN A 149 26.60 10.69 2.36
CA GLN A 149 27.06 9.38 1.88
C GLN A 149 28.10 9.53 0.76
N SER A 150 27.91 10.49 -0.15
CA SER A 150 28.87 10.78 -1.22
C SER A 150 30.20 11.27 -0.66
N ILE A 151 30.19 12.12 0.38
CA ILE A 151 31.40 12.55 1.09
C ILE A 151 32.14 11.33 1.67
N GLU A 152 31.44 10.38 2.29
CA GLU A 152 32.06 9.17 2.85
C GLU A 152 32.64 8.25 1.77
N ASN A 153 31.91 8.04 0.67
CA ASN A 153 32.39 7.25 -0.46
C ASN A 153 33.63 7.87 -1.10
N ILE A 154 33.63 9.20 -1.28
CA ILE A 154 34.80 9.94 -1.77
C ILE A 154 35.97 9.78 -0.80
N LYS A 155 35.77 9.90 0.53
CA LYS A 155 36.85 9.67 1.52
C LYS A 155 37.43 8.26 1.41
N ALA A 156 36.58 7.24 1.28
CA ALA A 156 37.00 5.86 1.16
C ALA A 156 37.83 5.63 -0.12
N GLU A 157 37.36 6.15 -1.26
CA GLU A 157 38.07 6.09 -2.54
C GLU A 157 39.42 6.81 -2.51
N PHE A 158 39.49 7.97 -1.86
CA PHE A 158 40.74 8.73 -1.73
C PHE A 158 41.73 8.04 -0.79
N THR A 159 41.24 7.42 0.29
CA THR A 159 42.07 6.61 1.19
C THR A 159 42.64 5.39 0.45
N ASN A 160 41.82 4.68 -0.33
CA ASN A 160 42.27 3.54 -1.13
C ASN A 160 43.27 3.94 -2.22
N SER A 161 43.08 5.12 -2.82
CA SER A 161 43.95 5.67 -3.87
C SER A 161 45.19 6.40 -3.32
N LYS A 162 45.36 6.47 -2.00
CA LYS A 162 46.45 7.19 -1.31
C LYS A 162 46.57 8.67 -1.73
N LEU A 163 45.44 9.33 -1.96
CA LEU A 163 45.39 10.76 -2.27
C LEU A 163 45.19 11.57 -0.98
N ASN A 164 46.03 12.57 -0.76
CA ASN A 164 45.95 13.44 0.41
C ASN A 164 44.92 14.55 0.17
N TYR A 165 44.09 14.81 1.19
CA TYR A 165 43.18 15.95 1.23
C TYR A 165 43.17 16.52 2.65
N LYS A 166 42.97 17.84 2.75
CA LYS A 166 42.98 18.56 4.03
C LYS A 166 41.62 18.47 4.72
N THR A 167 40.58 18.88 3.99
CA THR A 167 39.21 18.92 4.50
C THR A 167 38.25 18.57 3.37
N ILE A 168 37.23 17.78 3.68
CA ILE A 168 36.07 17.58 2.82
C ILE A 168 34.82 17.90 3.65
N SER A 169 34.02 18.84 3.18
CA SER A 169 32.85 19.34 3.89
C SER A 169 31.70 19.65 2.93
N LYS A 170 30.49 19.64 3.47
CA LYS A 170 29.27 20.10 2.80
C LYS A 170 29.18 21.62 2.92
N ASP A 171 28.93 22.31 1.81
CA ASP A 171 28.66 23.75 1.78
C ASP A 171 27.17 24.07 2.02
N SER A 172 26.83 25.34 2.25
CA SER A 172 25.46 25.80 2.47
C SER A 172 24.51 25.46 1.31
N ASN A 173 25.02 25.35 0.09
CA ASN A 173 24.25 24.96 -1.11
C ASN A 173 24.22 23.43 -1.36
N GLN A 174 24.47 22.60 -0.35
CA GLN A 174 24.54 21.12 -0.47
C GLN A 174 25.63 20.61 -1.45
N GLN A 175 26.60 21.45 -1.79
CA GLN A 175 27.75 21.09 -2.62
C GLN A 175 28.88 20.50 -1.78
N ILE A 176 29.70 19.65 -2.38
CA ILE A 176 30.86 19.04 -1.70
C ILE A 176 32.08 19.91 -1.99
N VAL A 177 32.68 20.46 -0.94
CA VAL A 177 33.91 21.27 -1.04
C VAL A 177 35.07 20.47 -0.47
N MET A 178 36.10 20.30 -1.29
CA MET A 178 37.34 19.63 -0.88
C MET A 178 38.51 20.60 -0.97
N GLN A 179 39.32 20.66 0.09
CA GLN A 179 40.54 21.45 0.20
C GLN A 179 41.76 20.55 0.15
N PHE A 180 42.81 21.00 -0.54
CA PHE A 180 44.07 20.28 -0.72
C PHE A 180 45.23 21.04 -0.09
N ASP A 181 46.40 20.42 -0.01
CA ASP A 181 47.64 21.11 0.37
C ASP A 181 48.44 21.54 -0.86
N ASN A 182 48.35 20.77 -1.95
CA ASN A 182 49.11 20.98 -3.19
C ASN A 182 48.21 20.98 -4.44
N THR A 183 48.60 21.73 -5.46
CA THR A 183 47.91 21.79 -6.75
C THR A 183 48.02 20.48 -7.56
N GLU A 184 49.05 19.67 -7.33
CA GLU A 184 49.24 18.37 -7.98
C GLU A 184 48.21 17.34 -7.50
N ASP A 185 48.00 17.24 -6.18
CA ASP A 185 47.01 16.35 -5.58
C ASP A 185 45.58 16.76 -5.97
N ARG A 186 45.32 18.07 -6.06
CA ARG A 186 44.07 18.62 -6.59
C ARG A 186 43.80 18.17 -8.03
N ASN A 187 44.80 18.22 -8.92
CA ASN A 187 44.62 17.83 -10.31
C ASN A 187 44.38 16.31 -10.45
N LYS A 188 45.11 15.48 -9.67
CA LYS A 188 44.86 14.03 -9.59
C LYS A 188 43.44 13.72 -9.09
N ALA A 189 42.98 14.46 -8.09
CA ALA A 189 41.62 14.35 -7.56
C ALA A 189 40.55 14.68 -8.61
N ILE A 190 40.73 15.75 -9.40
CA ILE A 190 39.79 16.13 -10.46
C ILE A 190 39.67 15.03 -11.51
N THR A 191 40.79 14.46 -11.98
CA THR A 191 40.77 13.35 -12.95
C THR A 191 40.03 12.14 -12.40
N LYS A 192 40.24 11.82 -11.12
CA LYS A 192 39.58 10.68 -10.46
C LYS A 192 38.08 10.91 -10.28
N ILE A 193 37.67 12.11 -9.85
CA ILE A 193 36.26 12.46 -9.63
C ILE A 193 35.50 12.53 -10.96
N ASN A 194 36.07 13.13 -12.00
CA ASN A 194 35.44 13.18 -13.32
C ASN A 194 35.37 11.79 -13.99
N GLY A 195 36.18 10.82 -13.55
CA GLY A 195 36.07 9.42 -13.95
C GLY A 195 34.87 8.69 -13.34
N ILE A 196 34.20 9.28 -12.35
CA ILE A 196 33.00 8.72 -11.70
C ILE A 196 31.77 9.42 -12.29
N GLN A 197 30.85 8.65 -12.89
CA GLN A 197 29.66 9.19 -13.56
C GLN A 197 28.70 9.96 -12.62
N ASP A 198 28.77 9.70 -11.31
CA ASP A 198 27.89 10.27 -10.31
C ASP A 198 28.25 11.72 -9.91
N TYR A 199 29.45 12.20 -10.26
CA TYR A 199 29.99 13.47 -9.76
C TYR A 199 30.47 14.37 -10.90
N LYS A 200 30.34 15.68 -10.73
CA LYS A 200 30.87 16.71 -11.64
C LYS A 200 31.56 17.82 -10.86
N VAL A 201 32.77 18.18 -11.27
CA VAL A 201 33.48 19.34 -10.70
C VAL A 201 32.95 20.63 -11.36
N ILE A 202 32.41 21.56 -10.56
CA ILE A 202 31.78 22.81 -11.03
C ILE A 202 32.74 23.99 -10.96
N SER A 203 33.56 24.07 -9.92
CA SER A 203 34.52 25.16 -9.79
C SER A 203 35.84 24.71 -9.17
N GLN A 204 36.90 25.41 -9.57
CA GLN A 204 38.26 25.19 -9.12
C GLN A 204 38.80 26.52 -8.61
N ARG A 205 39.29 26.54 -7.38
CA ARG A 205 40.11 27.63 -6.82
C ARG A 205 41.52 27.09 -6.56
N ASP A 206 42.46 27.98 -6.25
CA ASP A 206 43.88 27.63 -6.12
C ASP A 206 44.14 26.43 -5.18
N ASN A 207 43.33 26.24 -4.14
CA ASN A 207 43.50 25.13 -3.22
C ASN A 207 42.21 24.37 -2.85
N SER A 208 41.13 24.55 -3.63
CA SER A 208 39.87 23.85 -3.39
C SER A 208 39.13 23.49 -4.68
N ILE A 209 38.35 22.42 -4.62
CA ILE A 209 37.40 22.03 -5.67
C ILE A 209 35.99 21.98 -5.09
N VAL A 210 35.03 22.34 -5.93
CA VAL A 210 33.60 22.20 -5.63
C VAL A 210 33.03 21.14 -6.55
N ILE A 211 32.48 20.10 -5.94
CA ILE A 211 31.90 18.93 -6.60
C ILE A 211 30.40 18.99 -6.39
N ASN A 212 29.65 18.73 -7.45
CA ASN A 212 28.21 18.54 -7.39
C ASN A 212 27.85 17.12 -7.83
N VAL A 213 26.74 16.63 -7.30
CA VAL A 213 26.14 15.37 -7.73
C VAL A 213 25.53 15.58 -9.13
N SER A 214 25.67 14.62 -10.02
CA SER A 214 25.14 14.71 -11.38
C SER A 214 23.60 14.77 -11.38
N GLU A 215 22.99 15.45 -12.35
CA GLU A 215 21.51 15.54 -12.46
C GLU A 215 20.86 14.17 -12.58
N GLN A 216 21.50 13.24 -13.28
CA GLN A 216 21.03 11.85 -13.40
C GLN A 216 21.02 11.16 -12.04
N ARG A 217 22.09 11.31 -11.24
CA ARG A 217 22.17 10.73 -9.90
C ARG A 217 21.18 11.37 -8.92
N LEU A 218 20.92 12.67 -9.05
CA LEU A 218 19.89 13.38 -8.28
C LEU A 218 18.48 12.87 -8.60
N GLN A 219 18.14 12.68 -9.89
CA GLN A 219 16.84 12.12 -10.28
C GLN A 219 16.68 10.67 -9.83
N GLN A 220 17.74 9.87 -9.96
CA GLN A 220 17.74 8.51 -9.45
C GLN A 220 17.55 8.48 -7.94
N ALA A 221 18.27 9.32 -7.18
CA ALA A 221 18.12 9.40 -5.74
C ALA A 221 16.71 9.82 -5.30
N LYS A 222 16.06 10.74 -6.03
CA LYS A 222 14.65 11.09 -5.81
C LYS A 222 13.73 9.88 -5.98
N ASN A 223 13.91 9.13 -7.07
CA ASN A 223 13.12 7.92 -7.32
C ASN A 223 13.39 6.82 -6.29
N ASP A 224 14.65 6.59 -5.94
CA ASP A 224 15.07 5.64 -4.91
C ASP A 224 14.46 5.99 -3.56
N ALA A 225 14.50 7.28 -3.17
CA ALA A 225 13.93 7.77 -1.92
C ALA A 225 12.44 7.45 -1.81
N VAL A 226 11.65 7.73 -2.86
CA VAL A 226 10.22 7.45 -2.87
C VAL A 226 9.95 5.94 -2.92
N GLN A 227 10.68 5.18 -3.73
CA GLN A 227 10.46 3.74 -3.89
C GLN A 227 10.77 2.96 -2.61
N GLN A 228 11.89 3.29 -1.96
CA GLN A 228 12.28 2.62 -0.71
C GLN A 228 11.39 3.09 0.45
N ASN A 229 11.01 4.36 0.55
CA ASN A 229 9.99 4.81 1.51
C ASN A 229 8.63 4.12 1.26
N THR A 230 8.23 3.88 0.01
CA THR A 230 7.02 3.11 -0.33
C THR A 230 7.12 1.68 0.18
N THR A 231 8.29 1.06 0.04
CA THR A 231 8.55 -0.31 0.54
C THR A 231 8.52 -0.37 2.07
N ILE A 232 9.12 0.63 2.74
CA ILE A 232 9.11 0.74 4.19
C ILE A 232 7.69 0.97 4.71
N LEU A 233 6.94 1.90 4.11
CA LEU A 233 5.53 2.13 4.44
C LEU A 233 4.72 0.85 4.25
N ARG A 234 4.93 0.09 3.18
CA ARG A 234 4.25 -1.21 2.99
C ARG A 234 4.53 -2.18 4.14
N ASN A 235 5.79 -2.29 4.59
CA ASN A 235 6.15 -3.14 5.74
C ASN A 235 5.50 -2.65 7.04
N ARG A 236 5.48 -1.33 7.27
CA ARG A 236 4.84 -0.69 8.44
C ARG A 236 3.34 -0.93 8.47
N VAL A 237 2.69 -0.82 7.32
CA VAL A 237 1.26 -1.06 7.24
C VAL A 237 0.94 -2.53 7.51
N ASN A 238 1.75 -3.47 7.00
CA ASN A 238 1.56 -4.89 7.30
C ASN A 238 1.67 -5.18 8.82
N GLN A 239 2.46 -4.40 9.56
CA GLN A 239 2.58 -4.53 11.02
C GLN A 239 1.37 -4.00 11.79
N LEU A 240 0.59 -3.09 11.19
CA LEU A 240 -0.68 -2.65 11.78
C LEU A 240 -1.75 -3.75 11.75
N GLY A 241 -1.48 -4.90 11.11
CA GLY A 241 -2.42 -6.01 11.01
C GLY A 241 -3.64 -5.67 10.15
N VAL A 242 -3.48 -4.76 9.18
CA VAL A 242 -4.55 -4.37 8.26
C VAL A 242 -4.59 -5.34 7.09
N ALA A 243 -5.80 -5.82 6.74
CA ALA A 243 -6.00 -6.64 5.56
C ALA A 243 -5.93 -5.78 4.29
N GLU A 244 -5.07 -6.17 3.35
CA GLU A 244 -4.96 -5.58 2.00
C GLU A 244 -4.69 -4.07 1.92
N PRO A 245 -3.61 -3.56 2.53
CA PRO A 245 -3.27 -2.16 2.43
C PRO A 245 -2.81 -1.75 1.04
N ILE A 246 -3.20 -0.55 0.61
CA ILE A 246 -2.76 0.03 -0.66
C ILE A 246 -1.68 1.07 -0.35
N VAL A 247 -0.45 0.80 -0.80
CA VAL A 247 0.68 1.73 -0.70
C VAL A 247 1.24 1.97 -2.08
N GLN A 248 0.99 3.16 -2.62
CA GLN A 248 1.30 3.54 -4.00
C GLN A 248 1.94 4.93 -4.09
N ARG A 249 2.85 5.12 -5.04
CA ARG A 249 3.41 6.43 -5.36
C ARG A 249 2.38 7.30 -6.08
N GLN A 250 2.23 8.55 -5.66
CA GLN A 250 1.45 9.58 -6.35
C GLN A 250 2.37 10.73 -6.76
N GLY A 251 2.60 10.91 -8.06
CA GLY A 251 3.48 11.98 -8.54
C GLY A 251 4.96 11.76 -8.23
N ALA A 252 5.71 12.85 -8.09
CA ALA A 252 7.18 12.81 -8.01
C ALA A 252 7.71 12.47 -6.61
N ASP A 253 7.03 12.95 -5.56
CA ASP A 253 7.49 12.97 -4.16
C ASP A 253 6.42 12.53 -3.16
N ARG A 254 5.22 12.14 -3.61
CA ARG A 254 4.12 11.72 -2.72
C ARG A 254 3.83 10.23 -2.77
N ILE A 255 3.29 9.73 -1.67
CA ILE A 255 2.91 8.35 -1.44
C ILE A 255 1.51 8.35 -0.84
N VAL A 256 0.59 7.63 -1.47
CA VAL A 256 -0.76 7.36 -0.95
C VAL A 256 -0.72 6.07 -0.15
N VAL A 257 -1.29 6.13 1.05
CA VAL A 257 -1.49 4.97 1.92
C VAL A 257 -2.97 4.88 2.26
N GLU A 258 -3.62 3.78 1.87
CA GLU A 258 -4.99 3.47 2.24
C GLU A 258 -5.01 2.24 3.16
N LEU A 259 -5.72 2.37 4.26
CA LEU A 259 -5.86 1.37 5.32
C LEU A 259 -7.33 0.99 5.50
N PRO A 260 -7.87 0.07 4.68
CA PRO A 260 -9.26 -0.36 4.83
C PRO A 260 -9.48 -1.08 6.15
N GLY A 261 -10.58 -0.78 6.85
CA GLY A 261 -10.99 -1.46 8.07
C GLY A 261 -10.16 -1.14 9.32
N ILE A 262 -9.20 -0.21 9.27
CA ILE A 262 -8.50 0.25 10.47
C ILE A 262 -9.44 1.10 11.34
N GLN A 263 -9.51 0.79 12.64
CA GLN A 263 -10.36 1.52 13.58
C GLN A 263 -9.58 2.59 14.36
N ASP A 264 -8.31 2.31 14.70
CA ASP A 264 -7.44 3.25 15.43
C ASP A 264 -6.56 4.05 14.44
N THR A 265 -7.07 5.21 14.03
CA THR A 265 -6.38 6.12 13.11
C THR A 265 -5.16 6.77 13.74
N ALA A 266 -5.19 7.00 15.07
CA ALA A 266 -4.11 7.65 15.80
C ALA A 266 -2.89 6.74 15.92
N LEU A 267 -3.10 5.44 16.16
CA LEU A 267 -2.04 4.43 16.13
C LEU A 267 -1.44 4.32 14.73
N ALA A 268 -2.28 4.23 13.69
CA ALA A 268 -1.81 4.18 12.31
C ALA A 268 -0.95 5.40 11.95
N LYS A 269 -1.41 6.61 12.30
CA LYS A 269 -0.68 7.86 12.11
C LYS A 269 0.68 7.85 12.80
N ARG A 270 0.74 7.34 14.04
CA ARG A 270 1.98 7.25 14.82
C ARG A 270 2.99 6.32 14.15
N ILE A 271 2.57 5.14 13.70
CA ILE A 271 3.47 4.15 13.09
C ILE A 271 3.92 4.58 11.68
N LEU A 272 3.02 5.15 10.88
CA LEU A 272 3.35 5.59 9.53
C LEU A 272 4.13 6.90 9.50
N GLY A 273 3.80 7.84 10.39
CA GLY A 273 4.49 9.12 10.53
C GLY A 273 5.78 9.05 11.35
N ALA A 274 6.06 7.94 12.06
CA ALA A 274 7.28 7.81 12.85
C ALA A 274 8.53 7.86 11.97
N THR A 275 9.30 8.94 12.06
CA THR A 275 10.61 9.08 11.39
C THR A 275 11.75 8.50 12.22
N ALA A 276 11.41 7.83 13.32
CA ALA A 276 12.32 7.23 14.27
C ALA A 276 13.30 6.26 13.57
N THR A 277 14.60 6.52 13.74
CA THR A 277 15.68 5.60 13.40
C THR A 277 16.61 5.44 14.60
N LEU A 278 17.39 4.36 14.60
CA LEU A 278 18.47 4.17 15.55
C LEU A 278 19.82 4.40 14.91
N GLU A 279 20.71 4.98 15.69
CA GLU A 279 22.13 5.05 15.37
C GLU A 279 22.93 4.43 16.52
N PHE A 280 23.75 3.44 16.19
CA PHE A 280 24.70 2.86 17.12
C PHE A 280 26.02 3.61 16.99
N ARG A 281 26.48 4.18 18.10
CA ARG A 281 27.69 5.01 18.14
C ARG A 281 28.58 4.60 19.31
N GLN A 282 29.88 4.74 19.12
CA GLN A 282 30.84 4.47 20.17
C GLN A 282 30.89 5.61 21.18
N VAL A 283 30.96 5.28 22.47
CA VAL A 283 31.21 6.25 23.54
C VAL A 283 32.70 6.58 23.58
N ASN A 284 33.02 7.87 23.71
CA ASN A 284 34.40 8.32 23.90
C ASN A 284 34.76 8.25 25.39
N GLU A 285 35.07 7.05 25.87
CA GLU A 285 35.43 6.80 27.27
C GLU A 285 36.71 7.54 27.68
N GLU A 286 37.69 7.67 26.78
CA GLU A 286 38.98 8.32 27.06
C GLU A 286 38.82 9.78 27.47
N SER A 287 37.86 10.47 26.87
CA SER A 287 37.57 11.88 27.15
C SER A 287 36.37 12.08 28.09
N THR A 288 35.70 11.01 28.52
CA THR A 288 34.56 11.06 29.44
C THR A 288 34.92 11.64 30.83
N PRO A 289 36.11 11.37 31.42
CA PRO A 289 36.51 12.03 32.67
C PRO A 289 36.58 13.56 32.57
N ASN A 290 36.81 14.10 31.37
CA ASN A 290 36.88 15.53 31.12
C ASN A 290 35.50 16.15 30.85
N LEU A 291 34.42 15.35 30.84
CA LEU A 291 33.08 15.81 30.51
C LEU A 291 32.60 16.99 31.37
N PRO A 292 32.83 17.04 32.71
CA PRO A 292 32.48 18.21 33.51
C PRO A 292 33.18 19.49 33.07
N ALA A 293 34.48 19.41 32.74
CA ALA A 293 35.26 20.55 32.25
C ALA A 293 34.83 20.98 30.84
N ILE A 294 34.41 20.05 29.99
CA ILE A 294 33.86 20.34 28.66
C ILE A 294 32.50 21.05 28.78
N LEU A 295 31.64 20.60 29.69
CA LEU A 295 30.31 21.21 29.92
C LEU A 295 30.39 22.62 30.50
N ASN A 296 31.38 22.88 31.36
CA ASN A 296 31.64 24.20 31.95
C ASN A 296 32.34 25.17 30.98
N GLY A 297 32.78 24.70 29.81
CA GLY A 297 33.47 25.51 28.80
C GLY A 297 34.98 25.64 28.99
N ASP A 298 35.57 24.98 29.99
CA ASP A 298 37.00 25.01 30.29
C ASP A 298 37.82 24.20 29.27
N MET A 299 37.19 23.25 28.57
CA MET A 299 37.84 22.40 27.58
C MET A 299 36.98 22.26 26.33
N ARG A 300 37.61 22.28 25.15
CA ARG A 300 36.92 22.07 23.87
C ARG A 300 36.56 20.60 23.68
N ILE A 301 35.44 20.35 23.00
CA ILE A 301 35.04 18.98 22.60
C ILE A 301 36.14 18.38 21.71
N PRO A 302 36.65 17.17 22.02
CA PRO A 302 37.65 16.50 21.21
C PRO A 302 37.23 16.37 19.74
N TYR A 303 38.18 16.48 18.82
CA TYR A 303 37.92 16.34 17.39
C TYR A 303 37.22 15.01 17.09
N GLY A 304 36.16 15.08 16.29
CA GLY A 304 35.36 13.90 15.92
C GLY A 304 34.43 13.39 17.03
N SER A 305 34.28 14.11 18.15
CA SER A 305 33.30 13.81 19.20
C SER A 305 32.17 14.84 19.26
N GLU A 306 31.05 14.45 19.86
CA GLU A 306 29.92 15.33 20.18
C GLU A 306 29.21 14.87 21.45
N ILE A 307 28.56 15.81 22.13
CA ILE A 307 27.80 15.54 23.34
C ILE A 307 26.34 15.33 22.96
N LYS A 308 25.75 14.25 23.49
CA LYS A 308 24.31 13.97 23.44
C LYS A 308 23.78 13.72 24.83
N TYR A 309 22.47 13.82 25.00
CA TYR A 309 21.82 13.68 26.29
C TYR A 309 20.96 12.41 26.34
N MET A 310 20.98 11.74 27.48
CA MET A 310 19.99 10.73 27.84
C MET A 310 18.66 11.39 28.21
N GLU A 311 17.59 10.60 28.25
CA GLU A 311 16.28 11.04 28.74
C GLU A 311 16.29 11.53 30.20
N SER A 312 17.21 10.99 31.00
CA SER A 312 17.48 11.46 32.37
C SER A 312 18.24 12.80 32.44
N GLY A 313 18.55 13.43 31.31
CA GLY A 313 19.35 14.66 31.22
C GLY A 313 20.85 14.44 31.36
N ARG A 314 21.32 13.20 31.52
CA ARG A 314 22.74 12.88 31.65
C ARG A 314 23.47 13.08 30.31
N PRO A 315 24.55 13.89 30.25
CA PRO A 315 25.35 14.04 29.06
C PRO A 315 26.23 12.81 28.81
N VAL A 316 26.39 12.45 27.53
CA VAL A 316 27.20 11.34 27.05
C VAL A 316 28.05 11.84 25.89
N LEU A 317 29.36 11.60 25.95
CA LEU A 317 30.29 11.97 24.90
C LEU A 317 30.43 10.82 23.90
N LEU A 318 30.12 11.09 22.64
CA LEU A 318 30.06 10.11 21.57
C LEU A 318 31.00 10.49 20.44
N TYR A 319 31.56 9.49 19.77
CA TYR A 319 32.19 9.74 18.47
C TYR A 319 31.12 10.04 17.42
N LYS A 320 31.41 10.99 16.51
CA LYS A 320 30.53 11.37 15.40
C LYS A 320 30.35 10.27 14.36
N ARG A 321 31.29 9.31 14.31
CA ARG A 321 31.24 8.19 13.37
C ARG A 321 30.13 7.23 13.78
N ILE A 322 29.18 7.02 12.88
CA ILE A 322 28.11 6.03 13.04
C ILE A 322 28.70 4.64 12.77
N VAL A 323 28.45 3.70 13.69
CA VAL A 323 28.87 2.31 13.55
C VAL A 323 27.86 1.55 12.70
N LEU A 324 26.58 1.69 13.06
CA LEU A 324 25.47 1.03 12.41
C LEU A 324 24.23 1.93 12.52
N THR A 325 23.42 1.93 11.47
CA THR A 325 22.14 2.66 11.38
C THR A 325 20.98 1.68 11.36
N GLY A 326 19.79 2.15 11.74
CA GLY A 326 18.55 1.36 11.75
C GLY A 326 18.17 0.75 10.40
N ASP A 327 18.66 1.30 9.28
CA ASP A 327 18.44 0.79 7.92
C ASP A 327 18.92 -0.66 7.72
N HIS A 328 19.85 -1.12 8.58
CA HIS A 328 20.39 -2.47 8.55
C HIS A 328 19.63 -3.47 9.42
N ILE A 329 18.58 -3.03 10.13
CA ILE A 329 17.76 -3.90 10.98
C ILE A 329 16.70 -4.59 10.11
N THR A 330 16.69 -5.93 10.16
CA THR A 330 15.74 -6.76 9.40
C THR A 330 14.61 -7.29 10.26
N ASP A 331 14.85 -7.47 11.55
CA ASP A 331 13.85 -7.91 12.51
C ASP A 331 14.19 -7.40 13.92
N SER A 332 13.15 -7.26 14.75
CA SER A 332 13.28 -6.84 16.14
C SER A 332 12.16 -7.43 16.98
N SER A 333 12.51 -8.03 18.12
CA SER A 333 11.57 -8.60 19.08
C SER A 333 11.92 -8.15 20.49
N TYR A 334 10.95 -7.67 21.27
CA TYR A 334 11.16 -7.50 22.70
C TYR A 334 11.18 -8.88 23.38
N ARG A 335 11.96 -9.01 24.44
CA ARG A 335 12.03 -10.19 25.31
C ARG A 335 12.11 -9.72 26.75
N VAL A 336 11.78 -10.60 27.68
CA VAL A 336 12.05 -10.40 29.10
C VAL A 336 13.10 -11.41 29.50
N ASN A 337 14.22 -10.94 30.04
CA ASN A 337 15.30 -11.83 30.44
C ASN A 337 14.93 -12.61 31.72
N GLN A 338 15.79 -13.56 32.12
CA GLN A 338 15.57 -14.39 33.31
C GLN A 338 15.48 -13.58 34.63
N TYR A 339 15.90 -12.31 34.61
CA TYR A 339 15.88 -11.39 35.75
C TYR A 339 14.67 -10.44 35.71
N GLY A 340 13.71 -10.66 34.81
CA GLY A 340 12.51 -9.82 34.68
C GLY A 340 12.77 -8.46 34.01
N GLN A 341 13.94 -8.23 33.42
CA GLN A 341 14.27 -6.97 32.74
C GLN A 341 13.92 -7.05 31.26
N PRO A 342 13.30 -6.01 30.68
CA PRO A 342 13.00 -5.99 29.25
C PRO A 342 14.27 -5.76 28.43
N GLU A 343 14.38 -6.49 27.33
CA GLU A 343 15.45 -6.39 26.34
C GLU A 343 14.86 -6.40 24.93
N VAL A 344 15.54 -5.78 23.97
CA VAL A 344 15.15 -5.81 22.55
C VAL A 344 16.20 -6.56 21.77
N ALA A 345 15.82 -7.74 21.27
CA ALA A 345 16.66 -8.55 20.38
C ALA A 345 16.53 -8.03 18.95
N ILE A 346 17.67 -7.75 18.32
CA ILE A 346 17.78 -7.14 17.00
C ILE A 346 18.48 -8.13 16.07
N THR A 347 17.94 -8.28 14.86
CA THR A 347 18.55 -9.02 13.76
C THR A 347 18.91 -8.07 12.63
N LEU A 348 20.12 -8.20 12.11
CA LEU A 348 20.68 -7.36 11.05
C LEU A 348 20.71 -8.07 9.71
N ASP A 349 20.82 -7.30 8.64
CA ASP A 349 21.12 -7.81 7.31
C ASP A 349 22.59 -8.24 7.20
N GLY A 350 22.96 -8.91 6.10
CA GLY A 350 24.34 -9.40 5.91
C GLY A 350 25.39 -8.28 5.91
N SER A 351 25.05 -7.09 5.39
CA SER A 351 25.98 -5.96 5.35
C SER A 351 26.17 -5.32 6.73
N GLY A 352 25.09 -5.13 7.48
CA GLY A 352 25.09 -4.63 8.85
C GLY A 352 25.75 -5.59 9.82
N GLY A 353 25.49 -6.90 9.68
CA GLY A 353 26.12 -7.94 10.49
C GLY A 353 27.64 -7.96 10.35
N LYS A 354 28.16 -7.75 9.13
CA LYS A 354 29.61 -7.62 8.90
C LYS A 354 30.19 -6.36 9.55
N ARG A 355 29.52 -5.21 9.40
CA ARG A 355 29.94 -3.95 10.04
C ARG A 355 29.97 -4.07 11.57
N MET A 356 28.95 -4.71 12.15
CA MET A 356 28.86 -4.94 13.59
C MET A 356 29.93 -5.91 14.08
N PHE A 357 30.20 -6.99 13.33
CA PHE A 357 31.29 -7.92 13.64
C PHE A 357 32.66 -7.23 13.64
N ASP A 358 32.98 -6.49 12.57
CA ASP A 358 34.25 -5.78 12.43
C ASP A 358 34.46 -4.73 13.54
N PHE A 359 33.37 -4.11 14.00
CA PHE A 359 33.39 -3.11 15.05
C PHE A 359 33.53 -3.73 16.45
N THR A 360 32.73 -4.74 16.77
CA THR A 360 32.74 -5.40 18.09
C THR A 360 34.03 -6.16 18.34
N GLN A 361 34.63 -6.76 17.30
CA GLN A 361 35.94 -7.42 17.39
C GLN A 361 37.05 -6.47 17.89
N LYS A 362 37.01 -5.20 17.50
CA LYS A 362 38.04 -4.19 17.85
C LYS A 362 37.73 -3.41 19.13
N ASN A 363 36.48 -3.43 19.59
CA ASN A 363 35.99 -2.58 20.66
C ASN A 363 35.32 -3.38 21.79
N LEU A 364 35.79 -4.60 22.04
CA LEU A 364 35.33 -5.41 23.16
C LEU A 364 35.54 -4.67 24.48
N HIS A 365 34.58 -4.80 25.40
CA HIS A 365 34.54 -4.12 26.70
C HIS A 365 34.40 -2.59 26.67
N LYS A 366 34.28 -1.97 25.49
CA LYS A 366 33.98 -0.54 25.37
C LYS A 366 32.46 -0.30 25.34
N ALA A 367 32.04 0.88 25.78
CA ALA A 367 30.65 1.29 25.74
C ALA A 367 30.19 1.73 24.34
N MET A 368 28.97 1.31 24.01
CA MET A 368 28.24 1.68 22.81
C MET A 368 26.92 2.34 23.21
N ALA A 369 26.65 3.48 22.62
CA ALA A 369 25.40 4.20 22.79
C ALA A 369 24.43 3.86 21.65
N THR A 370 23.17 3.73 22.02
CA THR A 370 22.04 3.64 21.09
C THR A 370 21.32 4.98 21.07
N LEU A 371 21.36 5.66 19.94
CA LEU A 371 20.76 6.97 19.74
C LEU A 371 19.44 6.79 19.01
N PHE A 372 18.39 7.34 19.59
CA PHE A 372 17.11 7.54 18.93
C PHE A 372 17.13 8.87 18.20
N VAL A 373 16.87 8.82 16.92
CA VAL A 373 16.78 10.00 16.06
C VAL A 373 15.36 10.08 15.55
N GLU A 374 14.69 11.18 15.85
CA GLU A 374 13.32 11.45 15.42
C GLU A 374 13.24 12.85 14.82
N TYR A 375 12.45 13.01 13.76
CA TYR A 375 12.12 14.30 13.20
C TYR A 375 10.75 14.73 13.71
N LYS A 376 10.70 15.82 14.47
CA LYS A 376 9.44 16.38 14.99
C LYS A 376 9.06 17.65 14.26
N ASP A 377 7.76 17.82 14.06
CA ASP A 377 7.20 19.07 13.57
C ASP A 377 7.40 20.17 14.62
N THR A 378 8.05 21.25 14.21
CA THR A 378 8.30 22.43 15.06
C THR A 378 7.05 23.33 15.21
N GLY A 379 5.97 23.03 14.48
CA GLY A 379 4.78 23.86 14.36
C GLY A 379 4.99 25.11 13.49
N LYS A 380 6.21 25.34 12.98
CA LYS A 380 6.54 26.41 12.04
C LYS A 380 6.38 25.89 10.62
N ARG A 381 5.89 26.74 9.72
CA ARG A 381 5.72 26.41 8.30
C ARG A 381 6.69 27.22 7.44
N ASP A 382 7.19 26.59 6.39
CA ASP A 382 8.03 27.18 5.35
C ASP A 382 7.20 28.03 4.36
N GLU A 383 7.84 28.74 3.44
CA GLU A 383 7.21 29.60 2.42
C GLU A 383 6.16 28.87 1.55
N ASN A 384 6.24 27.54 1.47
CA ASN A 384 5.31 26.68 0.75
C ASN A 384 4.25 26.02 1.66
N ASP A 385 4.01 26.56 2.86
CA ASP A 385 3.07 26.04 3.87
C ASP A 385 3.40 24.62 4.38
N LYS A 386 4.67 24.22 4.27
CA LYS A 386 5.16 22.90 4.71
C LYS A 386 5.70 22.98 6.14
N PRO A 387 5.38 22.03 7.04
CA PRO A 387 5.95 22.01 8.39
C PRO A 387 7.47 21.82 8.36
N ILE A 388 8.19 22.64 9.12
CA ILE A 388 9.64 22.53 9.29
C ILE A 388 9.91 21.45 10.34
N LEU A 389 10.58 20.39 9.92
CA LEU A 389 10.96 19.27 10.78
C LEU A 389 12.31 19.54 11.43
N GLU A 390 12.37 19.37 12.75
CA GLU A 390 13.62 19.45 13.52
C GLU A 390 14.08 18.05 13.94
N LYS A 391 15.36 17.79 13.72
CA LYS A 391 16.01 16.53 14.12
C LYS A 391 16.25 16.56 15.63
N GLN A 392 15.50 15.74 16.36
CA GLN A 392 15.70 15.49 17.78
C GLN A 392 16.49 14.19 17.95
N GLU A 393 17.53 14.24 18.77
CA GLU A 393 18.42 13.11 19.02
C GLU A 393 18.53 12.90 20.53
N ARG A 394 18.23 11.68 20.99
CA ARG A 394 18.36 11.29 22.40
C ARG A 394 19.07 9.96 22.53
N VAL A 395 19.87 9.80 23.57
CA VAL A 395 20.49 8.52 23.90
C VAL A 395 19.49 7.69 24.69
N ILE A 396 19.04 6.56 24.13
CA ILE A 396 18.14 5.63 24.85
C ILE A 396 18.93 4.85 25.89
N ASN A 397 20.09 4.33 25.48
CA ASN A 397 20.89 3.47 26.32
C ASN A 397 22.38 3.57 25.98
N VAL A 398 23.22 3.33 26.98
CA VAL A 398 24.65 3.10 26.86
C VAL A 398 24.96 1.74 27.47
N ALA A 399 25.36 0.78 26.65
CA ALA A 399 25.67 -0.58 27.06
C ALA A 399 27.13 -0.93 26.72
N THR A 400 27.74 -1.76 27.57
CA THR A 400 29.08 -2.29 27.32
C THR A 400 29.01 -3.47 26.35
N ILE A 401 29.94 -3.52 25.39
CA ILE A 401 30.06 -4.64 24.45
C ILE A 401 30.65 -5.84 25.20
N GLN A 402 29.81 -6.82 25.53
CA GLN A 402 30.20 -8.01 26.31
C GLN A 402 30.70 -9.18 25.45
N GLY A 403 30.46 -9.15 24.15
CA GLY A 403 30.85 -10.22 23.23
C GLY A 403 31.02 -9.71 21.81
N ILE A 404 31.59 -10.57 20.96
CA ILE A 404 31.69 -10.34 19.52
C ILE A 404 30.43 -10.90 18.87
N PHE A 405 29.67 -10.04 18.20
CA PHE A 405 28.42 -10.42 17.57
C PHE A 405 28.36 -9.89 16.13
N SER A 406 27.67 -10.65 15.28
CA SER A 406 27.52 -10.32 13.85
C SER A 406 26.11 -9.83 13.55
N ASP A 407 25.25 -10.70 13.03
CA ASP A 407 23.87 -10.46 12.64
C ASP A 407 22.90 -10.28 13.82
N ARG A 408 23.15 -10.89 14.98
CA ARG A 408 22.21 -10.87 16.12
C ARG A 408 22.83 -10.28 17.37
N PHE A 409 22.12 -9.37 18.01
CA PHE A 409 22.48 -8.82 19.31
C PHE A 409 21.24 -8.33 20.09
N GLN A 410 21.43 -8.02 21.36
CA GLN A 410 20.35 -7.53 22.23
C GLN A 410 20.72 -6.20 22.88
N VAL A 411 19.74 -5.31 22.94
CA VAL A 411 19.83 -4.03 23.66
C VAL A 411 19.11 -4.21 25.00
N THR A 412 19.88 -4.16 26.07
CA THR A 412 19.39 -4.26 27.46
C THR A 412 19.12 -2.86 28.03
N GLY A 413 18.72 -2.75 29.31
CA GLY A 413 18.64 -1.46 30.00
C GLY A 413 17.47 -0.55 29.60
N ILE A 414 16.40 -1.11 29.03
CA ILE A 414 15.16 -0.38 28.74
C ILE A 414 14.32 -0.34 30.02
N GLY A 415 13.68 0.80 30.31
CA GLY A 415 13.03 1.03 31.60
C GLY A 415 11.70 0.31 31.78
N ASN A 416 10.92 0.15 30.70
CA ASN A 416 9.57 -0.43 30.74
C ASN A 416 9.33 -1.45 29.61
N ILE A 417 8.47 -2.44 29.86
CA ILE A 417 7.99 -3.44 28.88
C ILE A 417 7.30 -2.74 27.71
N ASP A 418 6.41 -1.77 27.98
CA ASP A 418 5.71 -1.04 26.91
C ASP A 418 6.66 -0.24 26.02
N GLU A 419 7.72 0.32 26.62
CA GLU A 419 8.76 1.04 25.89
C GLU A 419 9.56 0.10 25.00
N ALA A 420 9.95 -1.08 25.52
CA ALA A 420 10.63 -2.10 24.75
C ALA A 420 9.77 -2.64 23.60
N LYS A 421 8.47 -2.84 23.84
CA LYS A 421 7.48 -3.23 22.83
C LYS A 421 7.37 -2.18 21.73
N ASN A 422 7.15 -0.92 22.08
CA ASN A 422 7.07 0.19 21.14
C ASN A 422 8.36 0.36 20.35
N LEU A 423 9.52 0.29 21.01
CA LEU A 423 10.81 0.33 20.34
C LEU A 423 10.94 -0.83 19.36
N SER A 424 10.65 -2.07 19.75
CA SER A 424 10.76 -3.23 18.87
C SER A 424 9.89 -3.10 17.62
N LEU A 425 8.66 -2.58 17.76
CA LEU A 425 7.76 -2.30 16.65
C LEU A 425 8.36 -1.25 15.70
N LEU A 426 8.88 -0.13 16.23
CA LEU A 426 9.52 0.91 15.44
C LEU A 426 10.78 0.42 14.71
N LEU A 427 11.56 -0.48 15.31
CA LEU A 427 12.75 -1.05 14.67
C LEU A 427 12.40 -2.04 13.58
N ARG A 428 11.40 -2.89 13.82
CA ARG A 428 10.90 -3.84 12.81
C ARG A 428 10.25 -3.11 11.63
N ALA A 429 9.62 -1.97 11.90
CA ALA A 429 9.05 -1.07 10.91
C ALA A 429 10.09 -0.49 9.93
N GLY A 430 11.37 -0.51 10.28
CA GLY A 430 12.46 0.00 9.47
C GLY A 430 12.55 1.54 9.49
N ALA A 431 13.76 2.04 9.29
CA ALA A 431 14.05 3.46 9.23
C ALA A 431 13.72 4.05 7.85
N LEU A 432 13.04 5.20 7.83
CA LEU A 432 12.76 5.94 6.60
C LEU A 432 14.05 6.58 6.06
N ILE A 433 14.27 6.54 4.74
CA ILE A 433 15.41 7.25 4.13
C ILE A 433 15.31 8.73 4.45
N ALA A 434 14.12 9.28 4.23
CA ALA A 434 13.82 10.67 4.45
C ALA A 434 12.53 10.81 5.24
N PRO A 435 12.41 11.84 6.07
CA PRO A 435 11.17 12.16 6.78
C PRO A 435 10.00 12.24 5.80
N ILE A 436 8.84 11.78 6.26
CA ILE A 436 7.60 11.84 5.49
C ILE A 436 6.60 12.65 6.29
N GLN A 437 5.90 13.54 5.60
CA GLN A 437 4.86 14.39 6.17
C GLN A 437 3.49 13.97 5.66
N ILE A 438 2.49 14.00 6.52
CA ILE A 438 1.09 13.76 6.11
C ILE A 438 0.52 15.11 5.69
N ILE A 439 0.20 15.27 4.40
CA ILE A 439 -0.41 16.49 3.86
C ILE A 439 -1.93 16.42 3.93
N GLU A 440 -2.47 15.22 3.67
CA GLU A 440 -3.91 15.00 3.66
C GLU A 440 -4.25 13.75 4.45
N GLU A 441 -5.30 13.85 5.26
CA GLU A 441 -5.85 12.76 6.03
C GLU A 441 -7.36 12.74 5.81
N ARG A 442 -7.89 11.60 5.34
CA ARG A 442 -9.33 11.36 5.25
C ARG A 442 -9.66 10.09 5.99
N THR A 443 -10.57 10.18 6.94
CA THR A 443 -11.07 9.03 7.69
C THR A 443 -12.54 8.81 7.33
N VAL A 444 -12.89 7.57 7.00
CA VAL A 444 -14.27 7.15 6.75
C VAL A 444 -14.63 6.10 7.78
N GLY A 445 -15.68 6.35 8.56
CA GLY A 445 -16.17 5.37 9.54
C GLY A 445 -16.80 4.14 8.87
N PRO A 446 -16.66 2.93 9.44
CA PRO A 446 -17.30 1.72 8.91
C PRO A 446 -18.83 1.83 8.77
N SER A 447 -19.49 2.56 9.67
CA SER A 447 -20.94 2.80 9.60
C SER A 447 -21.34 3.60 8.36
N MET A 448 -20.60 4.67 8.03
CA MET A 448 -20.82 5.46 6.81
C MET A 448 -20.57 4.61 5.56
N GLY A 449 -19.54 3.76 5.58
CA GLY A 449 -19.26 2.82 4.49
C GLY A 449 -20.42 1.85 4.26
N GLN A 450 -20.94 1.24 5.32
CA GLN A 450 -22.08 0.34 5.24
C GLN A 450 -23.33 1.04 4.71
N GLU A 451 -23.60 2.26 5.19
CA GLU A 451 -24.74 3.07 4.72
C GLU A 451 -24.61 3.37 3.22
N ASN A 452 -23.41 3.74 2.76
CA ASN A 452 -23.13 3.97 1.34
C ASN A 452 -23.35 2.71 0.49
N ILE A 453 -22.97 1.53 0.98
CA ILE A 453 -23.24 0.25 0.30
C ILE A 453 -24.74 0.04 0.19
N THR A 454 -25.50 0.19 1.29
CA THR A 454 -26.95 -0.03 1.28
C THR A 454 -27.67 0.92 0.32
N GLN A 455 -27.40 2.22 0.39
CA GLN A 455 -28.01 3.22 -0.48
C GLN A 455 -27.61 3.01 -1.94
N GLY A 456 -26.36 2.61 -2.20
CA GLY A 456 -25.87 2.29 -3.54
C GLY A 456 -26.58 1.08 -4.15
N LEU A 457 -26.74 0.00 -3.38
CA LEU A 457 -27.47 -1.20 -3.81
C LEU A 457 -28.96 -0.90 -4.04
N GLU A 458 -29.61 -0.15 -3.15
CA GLU A 458 -31.00 0.29 -3.33
C GLU A 458 -31.18 1.14 -4.58
N SER A 459 -30.26 2.07 -4.84
CA SER A 459 -30.29 2.92 -6.04
C SER A 459 -30.15 2.09 -7.33
N CYS A 460 -29.23 1.12 -7.35
CA CYS A 460 -29.09 0.16 -8.45
C CYS A 460 -30.36 -0.66 -8.65
N ALA A 461 -30.97 -1.16 -7.57
CA ALA A 461 -32.17 -1.97 -7.62
C ALA A 461 -33.38 -1.19 -8.17
N TRP A 462 -33.61 0.04 -7.67
CA TRP A 462 -34.66 0.91 -8.19
C TRP A 462 -34.41 1.32 -9.65
N GLY A 463 -33.17 1.65 -10.01
CA GLY A 463 -32.80 1.96 -11.39
C GLY A 463 -33.10 0.81 -12.34
N LEU A 464 -32.69 -0.41 -11.97
CA LEU A 464 -32.98 -1.62 -12.75
C LEU A 464 -34.48 -1.89 -12.83
N ALA A 465 -35.22 -1.80 -11.73
CA ALA A 465 -36.66 -2.05 -11.70
C ALA A 465 -37.42 -1.08 -12.61
N ILE A 466 -37.13 0.22 -12.53
CA ILE A 466 -37.77 1.25 -13.36
C ILE A 466 -37.43 1.03 -14.83
N SER A 467 -36.16 0.76 -15.16
CA SER A 467 -35.74 0.45 -16.52
C SER A 467 -36.43 -0.78 -17.10
N VAL A 468 -36.55 -1.86 -16.32
CA VAL A 468 -37.26 -3.08 -16.74
C VAL A 468 -38.75 -2.79 -16.97
N ILE A 469 -39.41 -2.08 -16.06
CA ILE A 469 -40.83 -1.69 -16.21
C ILE A 469 -41.02 -0.87 -17.48
N PHE A 470 -40.17 0.13 -17.71
CA PHE A 470 -40.21 0.96 -18.92
C PHE A 470 -40.07 0.11 -20.19
N MET A 471 -39.09 -0.80 -20.24
CA MET A 471 -38.88 -1.66 -21.41
C MET A 471 -40.06 -2.60 -21.66
N LEU A 472 -40.65 -3.17 -20.61
CA LEU A 472 -41.81 -4.06 -20.73
C LEU A 472 -43.05 -3.31 -21.23
N VAL A 473 -43.30 -2.09 -20.73
CA VAL A 473 -44.45 -1.27 -21.15
C VAL A 473 -44.30 -0.81 -22.59
N MET A 474 -43.12 -0.31 -22.98
CA MET A 474 -42.91 0.29 -24.30
C MET A 474 -42.68 -0.73 -25.42
N TYR A 475 -42.04 -1.86 -25.13
CA TYR A 475 -41.56 -2.82 -26.15
C TYR A 475 -42.10 -4.24 -25.98
N ARG A 476 -42.96 -4.50 -24.98
CA ARG A 476 -43.60 -5.80 -24.72
C ARG A 476 -42.60 -6.97 -24.74
N LEU A 477 -42.63 -7.80 -25.79
CA LEU A 477 -41.79 -9.00 -25.89
C LEU A 477 -40.32 -8.67 -26.14
N PHE A 478 -40.03 -7.65 -26.96
CA PHE A 478 -38.66 -7.14 -27.12
C PHE A 478 -38.17 -6.44 -25.85
N GLY A 479 -39.10 -5.91 -25.05
CA GLY A 479 -38.85 -5.46 -23.68
C GLY A 479 -38.32 -6.58 -22.79
N VAL A 480 -38.88 -7.78 -22.88
CA VAL A 480 -38.38 -8.95 -22.12
C VAL A 480 -36.95 -9.32 -22.54
N PHE A 481 -36.63 -9.29 -23.84
CA PHE A 481 -35.27 -9.59 -24.32
C PHE A 481 -34.25 -8.58 -23.82
N ALA A 482 -34.60 -7.29 -23.86
CA ALA A 482 -33.77 -6.23 -23.32
C ALA A 482 -33.57 -6.36 -21.81
N SER A 483 -34.63 -6.68 -21.05
CA SER A 483 -34.55 -6.89 -19.61
C SER A 483 -33.67 -8.10 -19.24
N LEU A 484 -33.75 -9.21 -19.98
CA LEU A 484 -32.87 -10.36 -19.78
C LEU A 484 -31.40 -10.01 -20.07
N ALA A 485 -31.16 -9.25 -21.15
CA ALA A 485 -29.82 -8.78 -21.49
C ALA A 485 -29.26 -7.83 -20.44
N LEU A 486 -30.10 -6.96 -19.87
CA LEU A 486 -29.72 -6.04 -18.80
C LEU A 486 -29.31 -6.79 -17.52
N VAL A 487 -30.08 -7.80 -17.11
CA VAL A 487 -29.75 -8.64 -15.94
C VAL A 487 -28.46 -9.42 -16.20
N ALA A 488 -28.30 -10.01 -17.40
CA ALA A 488 -27.07 -10.68 -17.79
C ALA A 488 -25.87 -9.72 -17.77
N ASN A 489 -26.05 -8.47 -18.20
CA ASN A 489 -25.00 -7.45 -18.15
C ASN A 489 -24.56 -7.18 -16.72
N LEU A 490 -25.49 -6.98 -15.78
CA LEU A 490 -25.17 -6.76 -14.38
C LEU A 490 -24.38 -7.92 -13.77
N ILE A 491 -24.79 -9.17 -14.05
CA ILE A 491 -24.08 -10.36 -13.60
C ILE A 491 -22.64 -10.40 -14.15
N LEU A 492 -22.46 -10.07 -15.43
CA LEU A 492 -21.15 -10.04 -16.07
C LEU A 492 -20.26 -8.93 -15.51
N ILE A 493 -20.80 -7.77 -15.17
CA ILE A 493 -20.05 -6.68 -14.51
C ILE A 493 -19.53 -7.16 -13.15
N VAL A 494 -20.41 -7.73 -12.31
CA VAL A 494 -20.04 -8.21 -10.98
C VAL A 494 -19.04 -9.37 -11.07
N GLY A 495 -19.25 -10.32 -11.98
CA GLY A 495 -18.33 -11.43 -12.21
C GLY A 495 -16.96 -10.98 -12.73
N ALA A 496 -16.92 -10.04 -13.68
CA ALA A 496 -15.67 -9.50 -14.22
C ALA A 496 -14.88 -8.69 -13.18
N MET A 497 -15.57 -7.90 -12.36
CA MET A 497 -14.96 -7.18 -11.24
C MET A 497 -14.35 -8.11 -10.19
N SER A 498 -14.99 -9.25 -9.94
CA SER A 498 -14.50 -10.27 -8.99
C SER A 498 -13.29 -11.03 -9.55
N LEU A 499 -13.20 -11.18 -10.87
CA LEU A 499 -12.09 -11.87 -11.54
C LEU A 499 -10.81 -11.02 -11.65
N LEU A 500 -10.94 -9.70 -11.73
CA LEU A 500 -9.80 -8.81 -12.00
C LEU A 500 -9.01 -8.50 -10.72
N PRO A 501 -7.77 -9.02 -10.57
CA PRO A 501 -6.96 -8.77 -9.38
C PRO A 501 -6.58 -7.28 -9.30
N GLY A 502 -7.00 -6.63 -8.21
CA GLY A 502 -6.73 -5.20 -7.94
C GLY A 502 -7.86 -4.24 -8.36
N ALA A 503 -8.97 -4.74 -8.89
CA ALA A 503 -10.15 -3.94 -9.11
C ALA A 503 -10.95 -3.81 -7.80
N THR A 504 -11.02 -2.61 -7.25
CA THR A 504 -11.75 -2.30 -6.01
C THR A 504 -13.02 -1.53 -6.31
N LEU A 505 -14.15 -1.95 -5.77
CA LEU A 505 -15.40 -1.20 -5.84
C LEU A 505 -15.37 -0.03 -4.86
N SER A 506 -15.50 1.19 -5.37
CA SER A 506 -15.69 2.41 -4.58
C SER A 506 -17.11 2.94 -4.71
N MET A 507 -17.49 3.96 -3.95
CA MET A 507 -18.78 4.64 -4.14
C MET A 507 -18.91 5.21 -5.57
N PRO A 508 -17.91 5.92 -6.13
CA PRO A 508 -17.92 6.25 -7.55
C PRO A 508 -18.03 5.01 -8.44
N GLY A 509 -17.37 3.89 -8.09
CA GLY A 509 -17.53 2.61 -8.77
C GLY A 509 -18.99 2.17 -8.90
N ILE A 510 -19.77 2.25 -7.81
CA ILE A 510 -21.21 1.97 -7.79
C ILE A 510 -21.96 2.92 -8.73
N ALA A 511 -21.65 4.22 -8.71
CA ALA A 511 -22.25 5.18 -9.65
C ALA A 511 -21.94 4.81 -11.11
N GLY A 512 -20.76 4.24 -11.39
CA GLY A 512 -20.41 3.69 -12.70
C GLY A 512 -21.27 2.50 -13.11
N ILE A 513 -21.62 1.62 -12.16
CA ILE A 513 -22.57 0.52 -12.39
C ILE A 513 -23.97 1.09 -12.71
N VAL A 514 -24.46 2.06 -11.92
CA VAL A 514 -25.76 2.72 -12.16
C VAL A 514 -25.80 3.38 -13.55
N LEU A 515 -24.75 4.12 -13.89
CA LEU A 515 -24.62 4.77 -15.21
C LEU A 515 -24.64 3.73 -16.33
N THR A 516 -23.89 2.64 -16.16
CA THR A 516 -23.85 1.54 -17.13
C THR A 516 -25.22 0.89 -17.30
N VAL A 517 -25.98 0.68 -16.22
CA VAL A 517 -27.35 0.14 -16.31
C VAL A 517 -28.23 1.03 -17.19
N GLY A 518 -28.15 2.35 -17.02
CA GLY A 518 -28.87 3.31 -17.87
C GLY A 518 -28.45 3.24 -19.34
N MET A 519 -27.14 3.28 -19.61
CA MET A 519 -26.59 3.21 -20.98
C MET A 519 -26.88 1.86 -21.65
N ALA A 520 -26.92 0.77 -20.88
CA ALA A 520 -27.20 -0.56 -21.41
C ALA A 520 -28.62 -0.71 -21.95
N VAL A 521 -29.61 0.02 -21.40
CA VAL A 521 -30.96 0.03 -21.97
C VAL A 521 -31.04 0.87 -23.24
N ASP A 522 -30.25 1.94 -23.36
CA ASP A 522 -30.22 2.79 -24.57
C ASP A 522 -29.85 2.00 -25.84
N ALA A 523 -28.82 1.15 -25.76
CA ALA A 523 -28.45 0.26 -26.86
C ALA A 523 -29.61 -0.66 -27.28
N ASN A 524 -30.40 -1.14 -26.33
CA ASN A 524 -31.57 -1.98 -26.60
C ASN A 524 -32.74 -1.19 -27.18
N VAL A 525 -32.92 0.06 -26.75
CA VAL A 525 -33.92 1.00 -27.31
C VAL A 525 -33.60 1.31 -28.77
N LEU A 526 -32.35 1.64 -29.10
CA LEU A 526 -31.90 1.91 -30.47
C LEU A 526 -32.17 0.73 -31.40
N ILE A 527 -31.90 -0.50 -30.97
CA ILE A 527 -32.20 -1.71 -31.74
C ILE A 527 -33.70 -1.84 -31.97
N ASN A 528 -34.51 -1.67 -30.93
CA ASN A 528 -35.96 -1.84 -31.01
C ASN A 528 -36.62 -0.77 -31.90
N GLU A 529 -36.21 0.49 -31.78
CA GLU A 529 -36.70 1.57 -32.64
C GLU A 529 -36.26 1.38 -34.09
N ARG A 530 -35.02 0.94 -34.34
CA ARG A 530 -34.57 0.63 -35.70
C ARG A 530 -35.40 -0.49 -36.31
N ILE A 531 -35.75 -1.53 -35.54
CA ILE A 531 -36.65 -2.60 -36.00
C ILE A 531 -38.05 -2.05 -36.31
N LYS A 532 -38.59 -1.16 -35.48
CA LYS A 532 -39.89 -0.49 -35.73
C LYS A 532 -39.88 0.35 -37.00
N GLU A 533 -38.81 1.11 -37.21
CA GLU A 533 -38.62 1.93 -38.42
C GLU A 533 -38.61 1.05 -39.67
N GLU A 534 -37.85 -0.05 -39.65
CA GLU A 534 -37.77 -0.99 -40.79
C GLU A 534 -39.09 -1.72 -41.07
N LEU A 535 -39.88 -2.01 -40.02
CA LEU A 535 -41.25 -2.52 -40.18
C LEU A 535 -42.19 -1.47 -40.79
N SER A 536 -42.10 -0.21 -40.34
CA SER A 536 -42.89 0.90 -40.88
C SER A 536 -42.57 1.16 -42.36
N ASN A 537 -41.33 0.90 -42.77
CA ASN A 537 -40.89 0.96 -44.17
C ASN A 537 -41.37 -0.24 -45.01
N GLY A 538 -42.22 -1.11 -44.46
CA GLY A 538 -42.85 -2.22 -45.18
C GLY A 538 -41.96 -3.46 -45.34
N ARG A 539 -40.80 -3.54 -44.67
CA ARG A 539 -39.96 -4.75 -44.74
C ARG A 539 -40.60 -5.89 -43.96
N GLY A 540 -40.44 -7.11 -44.48
CA GLY A 540 -40.92 -8.32 -43.78
C GLY A 540 -40.22 -8.50 -42.43
N VAL A 541 -40.95 -9.02 -41.44
CA VAL A 541 -40.53 -9.24 -40.04
C VAL A 541 -39.09 -9.74 -39.87
N GLN A 542 -38.68 -10.77 -40.62
CA GLN A 542 -37.32 -11.34 -40.54
C GLN A 542 -36.24 -10.40 -41.11
N HIS A 543 -36.56 -9.68 -42.19
CA HIS A 543 -35.67 -8.69 -42.78
C HIS A 543 -35.55 -7.47 -41.89
N ALA A 544 -36.65 -6.99 -41.31
CA ALA A 544 -36.65 -5.86 -40.38
C ALA A 544 -35.80 -6.15 -39.13
N ILE A 545 -35.85 -7.37 -38.57
CA ILE A 545 -34.97 -7.77 -37.46
C ILE A 545 -33.50 -7.77 -37.91
N ASN A 546 -33.18 -8.40 -39.04
CA ASN A 546 -31.79 -8.49 -39.49
C ASN A 546 -31.18 -7.11 -39.79
N GLU A 547 -31.93 -6.25 -40.49
CA GLU A 547 -31.49 -4.89 -40.79
C GLU A 547 -31.54 -3.95 -39.58
N GLY A 548 -32.44 -4.17 -38.63
CA GLY A 548 -32.44 -3.45 -37.37
C GLY A 548 -31.14 -3.67 -36.60
N TYR A 549 -30.72 -4.93 -36.43
CA TYR A 549 -29.44 -5.24 -35.78
C TYR A 549 -28.22 -4.81 -36.59
N ALA A 550 -28.25 -4.90 -37.92
CA ALA A 550 -27.13 -4.49 -38.78
C ALA A 550 -26.96 -2.95 -38.80
N GLY A 551 -28.07 -2.22 -38.92
CA GLY A 551 -28.09 -0.76 -38.97
C GLY A 551 -27.87 -0.08 -37.62
N ALA A 552 -28.31 -0.69 -36.51
CA ALA A 552 -28.07 -0.14 -35.18
C ALA A 552 -26.64 -0.38 -34.68
N TRP A 553 -25.91 -1.35 -35.26
CA TRP A 553 -24.59 -1.74 -34.77
C TRP A 553 -23.57 -0.60 -34.81
N SER A 554 -23.53 0.19 -35.90
CA SER A 554 -22.58 1.30 -36.02
C SER A 554 -22.85 2.38 -34.97
N SER A 555 -24.11 2.79 -34.80
CA SER A 555 -24.49 3.80 -33.81
C SER A 555 -24.17 3.36 -32.38
N ILE A 556 -24.43 2.09 -32.05
CA ILE A 556 -24.11 1.52 -30.74
C ILE A 556 -22.60 1.44 -30.52
N PHE A 557 -21.84 1.04 -31.55
CA PHE A 557 -20.39 0.96 -31.48
C PHE A 557 -19.77 2.34 -31.28
N ASP A 558 -20.21 3.35 -32.03
CA ASP A 558 -19.69 4.72 -31.94
C ASP A 558 -19.97 5.36 -30.56
N ALA A 559 -21.19 5.21 -30.05
CA ALA A 559 -21.57 5.74 -28.72
C ALA A 559 -20.80 5.06 -27.57
N ASN A 560 -20.58 3.75 -27.66
CA ASN A 560 -19.84 3.02 -26.62
C ASN A 560 -18.33 3.22 -26.74
N LEU A 561 -17.77 3.31 -27.95
CA LEU A 561 -16.35 3.52 -28.16
C LEU A 561 -15.91 4.89 -27.63
N THR A 562 -16.70 5.94 -27.89
CA THR A 562 -16.43 7.29 -27.34
C THR A 562 -16.41 7.28 -25.82
N THR A 563 -17.37 6.61 -25.19
CA THR A 563 -17.42 6.46 -23.72
C THR A 563 -16.26 5.60 -23.19
N LEU A 564 -15.87 4.55 -23.92
CA LEU A 564 -14.73 3.69 -23.55
C LEU A 564 -13.41 4.47 -23.60
N ILE A 565 -13.23 5.36 -24.58
CA ILE A 565 -12.07 6.25 -24.64
C ILE A 565 -12.02 7.15 -23.39
N THR A 566 -13.16 7.71 -22.97
CA THR A 566 -13.25 8.48 -21.73
C THR A 566 -12.88 7.63 -20.52
N ALA A 567 -13.37 6.39 -20.43
CA ALA A 567 -13.01 5.48 -19.34
C ALA A 567 -11.49 5.18 -19.30
N VAL A 568 -10.86 4.97 -20.46
CA VAL A 568 -9.40 4.76 -20.56
C VAL A 568 -8.62 5.99 -20.10
N ILE A 569 -9.06 7.19 -20.47
CA ILE A 569 -8.43 8.45 -20.02
C ILE A 569 -8.57 8.61 -18.50
N LEU A 570 -9.77 8.36 -17.97
CA LEU A 570 -10.02 8.42 -16.53
C LEU A 570 -9.20 7.37 -15.76
N TYR A 571 -8.99 6.18 -16.33
CA TYR A 571 -8.15 5.16 -15.71
C TYR A 571 -6.66 5.56 -15.70
N ALA A 572 -6.17 6.14 -16.80
CA ALA A 572 -4.77 6.54 -16.94
C ALA A 572 -4.40 7.76 -16.08
N VAL A 573 -5.30 8.74 -15.99
CA VAL A 573 -5.05 10.03 -15.31
C VAL A 573 -5.65 10.09 -13.91
N GLY A 574 -6.77 9.41 -13.68
CA GLY A 574 -7.46 9.41 -12.39
C GLY A 574 -6.65 8.75 -11.28
N THR A 575 -6.98 9.07 -10.04
CA THR A 575 -6.36 8.49 -8.83
C THR A 575 -7.42 7.92 -7.91
N GLY A 576 -7.05 6.89 -7.11
CA GLY A 576 -7.93 6.29 -6.10
C GLY A 576 -9.30 5.88 -6.65
N SER A 577 -10.35 6.50 -6.11
CA SER A 577 -11.76 6.19 -6.43
C SER A 577 -12.17 6.48 -7.88
N ILE A 578 -11.51 7.41 -8.58
CA ILE A 578 -11.79 7.70 -10.01
C ILE A 578 -11.34 6.53 -10.89
N LYS A 579 -10.23 5.87 -10.56
CA LYS A 579 -9.81 4.65 -11.27
C LYS A 579 -10.83 3.53 -11.09
N GLY A 580 -11.39 3.39 -9.88
CA GLY A 580 -12.48 2.44 -9.62
C GLY A 580 -13.70 2.68 -10.52
N PHE A 581 -14.16 3.94 -10.62
CA PHE A 581 -15.23 4.32 -11.55
C PHE A 581 -14.90 4.02 -13.02
N ALA A 582 -13.67 4.33 -13.44
CA ALA A 582 -13.23 4.08 -14.81
C ALA A 582 -13.23 2.58 -15.16
N ILE A 583 -12.81 1.72 -14.22
CA ILE A 583 -12.81 0.26 -14.39
C ILE A 583 -14.25 -0.25 -14.50
N THR A 584 -15.14 0.15 -13.58
CA THR A 584 -16.55 -0.31 -13.62
C THR A 584 -17.26 0.15 -14.88
N LEU A 585 -17.04 1.40 -15.30
CA LEU A 585 -17.58 1.93 -16.56
C LEU A 585 -17.04 1.18 -17.78
N GLY A 586 -15.72 0.98 -17.85
CA GLY A 586 -15.07 0.29 -18.98
C GLY A 586 -15.55 -1.16 -19.13
N ILE A 587 -15.58 -1.91 -18.03
CA ILE A 587 -16.12 -3.28 -18.01
C ILE A 587 -17.59 -3.25 -18.42
N GLY A 588 -18.36 -2.34 -17.83
CA GLY A 588 -19.78 -2.17 -18.07
C GLY A 588 -20.14 -1.93 -19.53
N ILE A 589 -19.37 -1.10 -20.22
CA ILE A 589 -19.55 -0.84 -21.66
C ILE A 589 -19.26 -2.10 -22.48
N VAL A 590 -18.14 -2.79 -22.21
CA VAL A 590 -17.75 -3.99 -22.95
C VAL A 590 -18.77 -5.12 -22.75
N THR A 591 -19.20 -5.36 -21.51
CA THR A 591 -20.21 -6.38 -21.21
C THR A 591 -21.57 -6.00 -21.80
N SER A 592 -21.94 -4.72 -21.75
CA SER A 592 -23.21 -4.23 -22.30
C SER A 592 -23.27 -4.39 -23.82
N MET A 593 -22.22 -4.01 -24.55
CA MET A 593 -22.14 -4.24 -25.99
C MET A 593 -22.28 -5.72 -26.33
N PHE A 594 -21.63 -6.59 -25.56
CA PHE A 594 -21.75 -8.03 -25.73
C PHE A 594 -23.19 -8.52 -25.51
N THR A 595 -23.83 -8.16 -24.40
CA THR A 595 -25.19 -8.61 -24.07
C THR A 595 -26.24 -8.02 -25.01
N SER A 596 -26.12 -6.75 -25.38
CA SER A 596 -27.10 -6.02 -26.18
C SER A 596 -26.99 -6.31 -27.67
N ILE A 597 -25.83 -6.76 -28.18
CA ILE A 597 -25.67 -7.12 -29.60
C ILE A 597 -25.77 -8.64 -29.81
N VAL A 598 -25.11 -9.42 -28.97
CA VAL A 598 -25.07 -10.89 -29.12
C VAL A 598 -26.24 -11.54 -28.40
N GLY A 599 -26.51 -11.12 -27.17
CA GLY A 599 -27.56 -11.70 -26.32
C GLY A 599 -28.97 -11.47 -26.86
N THR A 600 -29.36 -10.21 -27.07
CA THR A 600 -30.70 -9.89 -27.59
C THR A 600 -30.95 -10.46 -28.98
N ARG A 601 -29.94 -10.44 -29.86
CA ARG A 601 -30.04 -11.04 -31.20
C ARG A 601 -30.20 -12.55 -31.15
N ALA A 602 -29.52 -13.22 -30.21
CA ALA A 602 -29.69 -14.65 -29.98
C ALA A 602 -31.10 -14.98 -29.45
N LEU A 603 -31.65 -14.18 -28.53
CA LEU A 603 -33.02 -14.34 -28.03
C LEU A 603 -34.07 -14.08 -29.12
N ALA A 604 -33.91 -12.99 -29.88
CA ALA A 604 -34.79 -12.66 -30.99
C ALA A 604 -34.81 -13.76 -32.05
N ASN A 605 -33.64 -14.31 -32.40
CA ASN A 605 -33.53 -15.42 -33.35
C ASN A 605 -34.03 -16.75 -32.80
N LEU A 606 -33.99 -16.98 -31.48
CA LEU A 606 -34.53 -18.20 -30.88
C LEU A 606 -36.06 -18.26 -31.00
N ILE A 607 -36.73 -17.12 -30.81
CA ILE A 607 -38.19 -17.04 -30.77
C ILE A 607 -38.80 -16.77 -32.15
N TYR A 608 -38.20 -15.87 -32.92
CA TYR A 608 -38.68 -15.51 -34.25
C TYR A 608 -37.98 -16.26 -35.37
N GLY A 609 -36.81 -16.87 -35.15
CA GLY A 609 -36.05 -17.54 -36.22
C GLY A 609 -36.84 -18.65 -36.91
N GLY A 610 -36.94 -18.55 -38.23
CA GLY A 610 -37.60 -19.58 -39.06
C GLY A 610 -39.12 -19.62 -39.00
N ARG A 611 -39.79 -18.78 -38.18
CA ARG A 611 -41.26 -18.69 -38.13
C ARG A 611 -41.78 -17.56 -39.04
N ARG A 612 -42.84 -17.86 -39.83
CA ARG A 612 -43.61 -16.84 -40.55
C ARG A 612 -44.56 -16.18 -39.57
N VAL A 613 -44.17 -15.02 -39.06
CA VAL A 613 -44.99 -14.25 -38.11
C VAL A 613 -45.52 -13.01 -38.82
N ASN A 614 -46.84 -12.80 -38.79
CA ASN A 614 -47.49 -11.68 -39.46
C ASN A 614 -47.52 -10.39 -38.62
N LYS A 615 -47.24 -10.48 -37.30
CA LYS A 615 -47.17 -9.33 -36.38
C LYS A 615 -46.02 -9.50 -35.38
N LEU A 616 -45.25 -8.43 -35.20
CA LEU A 616 -44.23 -8.31 -34.15
C LEU A 616 -44.87 -7.72 -32.89
N SER A 617 -44.55 -8.27 -31.72
CA SER A 617 -44.97 -7.70 -30.43
C SER A 617 -43.86 -6.77 -29.95
N ILE A 618 -43.82 -5.57 -30.54
CA ILE A 618 -42.82 -4.53 -30.28
C ILE A 618 -43.47 -3.17 -30.09
#